data_AF-A0A1G6EMU7-F1
#
_entry.id   AF-A0A1G6EMU7-F1
#
_cell.length_a   1.000
_cell.length_b   1.000
_cell.length_c   1.000
_cell.angle_alpha   90.00
_cell.angle_beta   90.00
_cell.angle_gamma   90.00
#
_symmetry.space_group_name_H-M   'P 1'
#
loop_
_entity.id
_entity.type
_entity.pdbx_description
1 polymer ?
#
loop_
_entity_poly.entity_id
_entity_poly.type
_entity_poly.pdbx_seq_one_letter_code
_entity_poly.pdbx_strand_id
1 'polypeptide(L)'
;MHKATSLPSSRKPPRPPLSWADEAKKQVGEIEAKAETFAGEQKDAAAERLVGIAAALKDVAGDLDNRDEPAVAGYARDLAKGIGRVSDTIKDRDVGDLMAMAEDFGRKQPAAFLGLAALAGFASGRFALASAAKRERDTPRSVSSRQVVASSPGPAQSAPPRPSPRRPRDAGHS
;
A
#
# COMPACT_ATOMS: atom_id res chain seq x y z
N MET A 1 61.92 46.28 1.01
CA MET A 1 60.46 46.02 0.94
C MET A 1 60.24 44.53 0.73
N HIS A 2 60.17 43.71 1.79
CA HIS A 2 59.73 42.31 1.69
C HIS A 2 58.94 41.96 2.95
N LYS A 3 57.61 42.03 2.87
CA LYS A 3 56.73 41.43 3.89
C LYS A 3 56.49 39.99 3.49
N ALA A 4 56.87 39.08 4.39
CA ALA A 4 56.55 37.66 4.28
C ALA A 4 55.02 37.47 4.29
N THR A 5 54.51 36.86 3.23
CA THR A 5 53.17 36.27 3.19
C THR A 5 53.15 35.07 4.13
N SER A 6 52.68 35.27 5.37
CA SER A 6 52.36 34.17 6.28
C SER A 6 50.97 33.64 5.92
N LEU A 7 50.92 32.45 5.32
CA LEU A 7 49.69 31.70 5.10
C LEU A 7 49.06 31.31 6.45
N PRO A 8 47.76 31.55 6.69
CA PRO A 8 47.10 31.08 7.90
C PRO A 8 46.85 29.56 7.84
N SER A 9 47.23 28.90 8.94
CA SER A 9 47.06 27.48 9.24
C SER A 9 45.65 26.94 8.97
N SER A 10 45.58 25.84 8.21
CA SER A 10 44.36 25.10 7.89
C SER A 10 43.73 24.48 9.14
N ARG A 11 42.66 25.09 9.66
CA ARG A 11 41.83 24.46 10.70
C ARG A 11 41.01 23.33 10.07
N LYS A 12 41.39 22.09 10.38
CA LYS A 12 40.61 20.88 10.05
C LYS A 12 39.26 20.95 10.78
N PRO A 13 38.11 20.82 10.10
CA PRO A 13 36.80 20.97 10.75
C PRO A 13 36.53 19.85 11.77
N PRO A 14 35.76 20.14 12.84
CA PRO A 14 35.34 19.13 13.83
C PRO A 14 34.40 18.10 13.19
N ARG A 15 34.58 16.81 13.51
CA ARG A 15 33.66 15.75 13.09
C ARG A 15 32.39 15.80 13.94
N PRO A 16 31.19 15.73 13.35
CA PRO A 16 29.95 15.67 14.13
C PRO A 16 29.91 14.37 14.98
N PRO A 17 29.36 14.41 16.20
CA PRO A 17 29.14 13.21 17.01
C PRO A 17 28.08 12.32 16.36
N LEU A 18 28.25 10.99 16.46
CA LEU A 18 27.46 9.95 15.78
C LEU A 18 26.03 9.78 16.33
N SER A 19 25.48 10.74 17.08
CA SER A 19 24.24 10.58 17.86
C SER A 19 23.02 10.19 17.03
N TRP A 20 22.94 10.60 15.76
CA TRP A 20 21.82 10.25 14.88
C TRP A 20 21.84 8.77 14.46
N ALA A 21 23.01 8.14 14.38
CA ALA A 21 23.13 6.73 14.03
C ALA A 21 22.71 5.84 15.22
N ASP A 22 23.05 6.26 16.44
CA ASP A 22 22.63 5.57 17.65
C ASP A 22 21.12 5.73 17.90
N GLU A 23 20.58 6.93 17.66
CA GLU A 23 19.14 7.18 17.70
C GLU A 23 18.38 6.35 16.64
N ALA A 24 18.92 6.26 15.42
CA ALA A 24 18.35 5.45 14.36
C ALA A 24 18.34 3.95 14.72
N LYS A 25 19.44 3.43 15.29
CA LYS A 25 19.50 2.04 15.76
C LYS A 25 18.47 1.76 16.85
N LYS A 26 18.33 2.68 17.80
CA LYS A 26 17.36 2.53 18.91
C LYS A 26 15.92 2.50 18.38
N GLN A 27 15.57 3.40 17.47
CA GLN A 27 14.24 3.42 16.85
C GLN A 27 13.96 2.15 16.02
N VAL A 28 14.96 1.68 15.25
CA VAL A 28 14.83 0.43 14.51
C VAL A 28 14.58 -0.76 15.45
N GLY A 29 15.33 -0.86 16.55
CA GLY A 29 15.14 -1.94 17.52
C GLY A 29 13.79 -1.92 18.22
N GLU A 30 13.23 -0.75 18.52
CA GLU A 30 11.88 -0.63 19.09
C GLU A 30 10.79 -1.05 18.09
N ILE A 31 10.94 -0.65 16.83
CA ILE A 31 10.04 -1.04 15.74
C ILE A 31 10.12 -2.56 15.52
N GLU A 32 11.32 -3.13 15.52
CA GLU A 32 11.55 -4.56 15.36
C GLU A 32 10.86 -5.36 16.46
N ALA A 33 11.09 -5.04 17.74
CA ALA A 33 10.46 -5.74 18.85
C ALA A 33 8.92 -5.69 18.80
N LYS A 34 8.36 -4.54 18.40
CA LYS A 34 6.91 -4.38 18.24
C LYS A 34 6.38 -5.13 17.02
N ALA A 35 7.14 -5.14 15.93
CA ALA A 35 6.82 -5.86 14.71
C ALA A 35 6.86 -7.37 14.94
N GLU A 36 7.82 -7.91 15.69
CA GLU A 36 7.90 -9.34 16.00
C GLU A 36 6.65 -9.85 16.70
N THR A 37 6.19 -9.14 17.73
CA THR A 37 4.98 -9.52 18.48
C THR A 37 3.75 -9.52 17.58
N PHE A 38 3.54 -8.43 16.83
CA PHE A 38 2.38 -8.27 15.96
C PHE A 38 2.41 -9.18 14.73
N ALA A 39 3.59 -9.37 14.13
CA ALA A 39 3.77 -10.22 12.96
C ALA A 39 3.62 -11.70 13.32
N GLY A 40 4.04 -12.12 14.53
CA GLY A 40 3.81 -13.47 15.02
C GLY A 40 2.33 -13.86 15.02
N GLU A 41 1.45 -12.93 15.37
CA GLU A 41 -0.01 -13.15 15.39
C GLU A 41 -0.66 -13.07 14.00
N GLN A 42 -0.08 -12.29 13.08
CA GLN A 42 -0.69 -12.04 11.76
C GLN A 42 -0.04 -12.79 10.59
N LYS A 43 1.07 -13.51 10.83
CA LYS A 43 1.81 -14.23 9.78
C LYS A 43 0.96 -15.27 9.07
N ASP A 44 0.15 -16.04 9.80
CA ASP A 44 -0.65 -17.13 9.21
C ASP A 44 -1.71 -16.58 8.26
N ALA A 45 -2.38 -15.50 8.67
CA ALA A 45 -3.35 -14.81 7.83
C ALA A 45 -2.70 -14.18 6.58
N ALA A 46 -1.47 -13.70 6.69
CA ALA A 46 -0.71 -13.19 5.55
C ALA A 46 -0.29 -14.32 4.60
N ALA A 47 0.21 -15.44 5.14
CA ALA A 47 0.60 -16.61 4.37
C ALA A 47 -0.59 -17.17 3.57
N GLU A 48 -1.77 -17.28 4.19
CA GLU A 48 -2.98 -17.74 3.53
C GLU A 48 -3.39 -16.83 2.35
N ARG A 49 -3.29 -15.51 2.51
CA ARG A 49 -3.54 -14.56 1.41
C ARG A 49 -2.56 -14.76 0.26
N LEU A 50 -1.28 -15.03 0.56
CA LEU A 50 -0.27 -15.32 -0.46
C LEU A 50 -0.56 -16.62 -1.22
N VAL A 51 -1.08 -17.66 -0.55
CA VAL A 51 -1.53 -18.89 -1.22
C VAL A 51 -2.66 -18.58 -2.21
N GLY A 52 -3.65 -17.77 -1.81
CA GLY A 52 -4.73 -17.35 -2.69
C GLY A 52 -4.24 -16.58 -3.93
N ILE A 53 -3.26 -15.68 -3.76
CA ILE A 53 -2.64 -14.94 -4.87
C ILE A 53 -1.86 -15.89 -5.80
N ALA A 54 -1.09 -16.83 -5.25
CA ALA A 54 -0.37 -17.83 -6.04
C ALA A 54 -1.33 -18.71 -6.86
N ALA A 55 -2.46 -19.10 -6.27
CA ALA A 55 -3.51 -19.84 -6.97
C ALA A 55 -4.09 -19.01 -8.13
N ALA A 56 -4.47 -17.75 -7.88
CA ALA A 56 -4.98 -16.86 -8.93
C ALA A 56 -3.98 -16.66 -10.08
N LEU A 57 -2.69 -16.50 -9.77
CA LEU A 57 -1.64 -16.42 -10.80
C LEU A 57 -1.48 -17.71 -11.58
N LYS A 58 -1.62 -18.87 -10.93
CA LYS A 58 -1.59 -20.17 -11.60
C LYS A 58 -2.79 -20.33 -12.55
N ASP A 59 -3.96 -19.83 -12.16
CA ASP A 59 -5.16 -19.83 -13.01
C ASP A 59 -4.98 -18.90 -14.21
N VAL A 60 -4.45 -17.68 -13.99
CA VAL A 60 -4.08 -16.74 -15.07
C VAL A 60 -3.04 -17.36 -16.01
N ALA A 61 -2.04 -18.06 -15.48
CA ALA A 61 -1.08 -18.79 -16.30
C ALA A 61 -1.76 -19.86 -17.17
N GLY A 62 -2.79 -20.54 -16.64
CA GLY A 62 -3.61 -21.48 -17.40
C GLY A 62 -4.42 -20.80 -18.51
N ASP A 63 -5.03 -19.64 -18.22
CA ASP A 63 -5.75 -18.84 -19.22
C ASP A 63 -4.83 -18.36 -20.36
N LEU A 64 -3.63 -17.90 -20.02
CA LEU A 64 -2.64 -17.43 -20.99
C LEU A 64 -2.08 -18.55 -21.88
N ASP A 65 -1.90 -19.75 -21.32
CA ASP A 65 -1.49 -20.94 -22.09
C ASP A 65 -2.55 -21.31 -23.14
N ASN A 66 -3.84 -21.18 -22.77
CA ASN A 66 -4.96 -21.38 -23.69
C ASN A 66 -5.11 -20.27 -24.75
N ARG A 67 -4.43 -19.13 -24.56
CA ARG A 67 -4.45 -17.96 -25.46
C ARG A 67 -3.23 -17.88 -26.37
N ASP A 68 -2.47 -18.97 -26.49
CA ASP A 68 -1.23 -19.04 -27.28
C ASP A 68 -0.15 -18.03 -26.81
N GLU A 69 -0.14 -17.68 -25.52
CA GLU A 69 0.86 -16.79 -24.89
C GLU A 69 1.77 -17.57 -23.89
N PRO A 70 2.50 -18.62 -24.33
CA PRO A 70 3.24 -19.53 -23.44
C PRO A 70 4.39 -18.83 -22.72
N ALA A 71 4.99 -17.80 -23.31
CA ALA A 71 6.04 -17.02 -22.68
C ALA A 71 5.51 -16.29 -21.43
N VAL A 72 4.34 -15.64 -21.55
CA VAL A 72 3.70 -14.92 -20.44
C VAL A 72 3.18 -15.90 -19.40
N ALA A 73 2.60 -17.02 -19.83
CA ALA A 73 2.17 -18.11 -18.95
C ALA A 73 3.34 -18.68 -18.11
N GLY A 74 4.53 -18.82 -18.72
CA GLY A 74 5.76 -19.22 -18.05
C GLY A 74 6.13 -18.29 -16.90
N TYR A 75 6.18 -16.97 -17.16
CA TYR A 75 6.45 -15.98 -16.13
C TYR A 75 5.41 -15.99 -15.01
N ALA A 76 4.12 -16.04 -15.33
CA ALA A 76 3.05 -16.11 -14.33
C ALA A 76 3.18 -17.35 -13.44
N ARG A 77 3.55 -18.50 -14.02
CA ARG A 77 3.76 -19.75 -13.29
C ARG A 77 5.00 -19.69 -12.40
N ASP A 78 6.08 -19.06 -12.84
CA ASP A 78 7.29 -18.89 -12.03
C ASP A 78 7.07 -17.91 -10.87
N LEU A 79 6.28 -16.85 -11.09
CA LEU A 79 5.83 -15.97 -10.03
C LEU A 79 4.94 -16.72 -9.02
N ALA A 80 3.98 -17.52 -9.47
CA ALA A 80 3.14 -18.34 -8.58
C ALA A 80 3.98 -19.28 -7.71
N LYS A 81 4.97 -19.97 -8.30
CA LYS A 81 5.92 -20.83 -7.56
C LYS A 81 6.78 -20.03 -6.58
N GLY A 82 7.20 -18.82 -6.94
CA GLY A 82 7.94 -17.93 -6.07
C GLY A 82 7.12 -17.53 -4.84
N ILE A 83 5.88 -17.08 -5.05
CA ILE A 83 4.97 -16.68 -3.98
C ILE A 83 4.62 -17.86 -3.08
N GLY A 84 4.37 -19.06 -3.63
CA GLY A 84 4.14 -20.27 -2.85
C GLY A 84 5.29 -20.58 -1.88
N ARG A 85 6.53 -20.56 -2.37
CA ARG A 85 7.72 -20.77 -1.52
C ARG A 85 7.85 -19.72 -0.42
N VAL A 86 7.55 -18.46 -0.71
CA VAL A 86 7.57 -17.39 0.29
C VAL A 86 6.48 -17.61 1.34
N SER A 87 5.27 -18.01 0.93
CA SER A 87 4.17 -18.32 1.85
C SER A 87 4.54 -19.46 2.80
N ASP A 88 5.06 -20.57 2.27
CA ASP A 88 5.52 -21.71 3.08
C ASP A 88 6.61 -21.29 4.06
N THR A 89 7.58 -20.47 3.60
CA THR A 89 8.65 -19.96 4.45
C THR A 89 8.12 -19.06 5.57
N ILE A 90 7.15 -18.19 5.30
CA ILE A 90 6.55 -17.30 6.30
C ILE A 90 5.74 -18.07 7.35
N LYS A 91 5.01 -19.11 6.92
CA LYS A 91 4.21 -19.95 7.79
C LYS A 91 5.06 -20.78 8.75
N ASP A 92 6.10 -21.41 8.21
CA ASP A 92 6.90 -22.40 8.95
C ASP A 92 8.04 -21.78 9.77
N ARG A 93 8.30 -20.47 9.64
CA ARG A 93 9.40 -19.77 10.33
C ARG A 93 8.90 -18.72 11.31
N ASP A 94 9.78 -18.41 12.27
CA ASP A 94 9.59 -17.30 13.19
C ASP A 94 10.04 -15.98 12.55
N VAL A 95 9.51 -14.87 13.07
CA VAL A 95 9.76 -13.53 12.51
C VAL A 95 11.26 -13.18 12.52
N GLY A 96 11.99 -13.57 13.57
CA GLY A 96 13.44 -13.37 13.65
C GLY A 96 14.22 -14.12 12.57
N ASP A 97 13.82 -15.36 12.26
CA ASP A 97 14.39 -16.15 11.16
C ASP A 97 14.13 -15.49 9.80
N LEU A 98 12.93 -14.94 9.61
CA LEU A 98 12.56 -14.21 8.39
C LEU A 98 13.38 -12.92 8.24
N MET A 99 13.61 -12.18 9.33
CA MET A 99 14.46 -10.99 9.32
C MET A 99 15.91 -11.32 8.98
N ALA A 100 16.47 -12.37 9.59
CA ALA A 100 17.82 -12.84 9.29
C ALA A 100 17.97 -13.24 7.81
N MET A 101 16.95 -13.90 7.25
CA MET A 101 16.95 -14.30 5.85
C MET A 101 16.84 -13.09 4.90
N ALA A 102 16.04 -12.08 5.26
CA ALA A 102 15.94 -10.83 4.52
C ALA A 102 17.26 -10.05 4.54
N GLU A 103 17.96 -10.03 5.67
CA GLU A 103 19.29 -9.40 5.80
C GLU A 103 20.32 -10.12 4.91
N ASP A 104 20.37 -11.45 4.98
CA ASP A 104 21.27 -12.26 4.15
C ASP A 104 20.98 -12.08 2.65
N PHE A 105 19.69 -12.02 2.26
CA PHE A 105 19.28 -11.70 0.90
C PHE A 105 19.76 -10.31 0.46
N GLY A 106 19.59 -9.29 1.31
CA GLY A 106 20.04 -7.93 1.03
C GLY A 106 21.55 -7.84 0.82
N ARG A 107 22.33 -8.63 1.57
CA ARG A 107 23.79 -8.73 1.41
C ARG A 107 24.19 -9.46 0.14
N LYS A 108 23.47 -10.53 -0.24
CA LYS A 108 23.75 -11.33 -1.45
C LYS A 108 23.32 -10.64 -2.73
N GLN A 109 22.22 -9.89 -2.71
CA GLN A 109 21.62 -9.25 -3.87
C GLN A 109 21.30 -7.77 -3.59
N PRO A 110 22.35 -6.91 -3.50
CA PRO A 110 22.16 -5.49 -3.20
C PRO A 110 21.28 -4.77 -4.24
N ALA A 111 21.37 -5.14 -5.51
CA ALA A 111 20.53 -4.55 -6.57
C ALA A 111 19.04 -4.87 -6.40
N ALA A 112 18.70 -6.11 -6.03
CA ALA A 112 17.32 -6.52 -5.78
C ALA A 112 16.75 -5.81 -4.54
N PHE A 113 17.55 -5.70 -3.48
CA PHE A 113 17.17 -4.97 -2.28
C PHE A 113 16.88 -3.48 -2.54
N LEU A 114 17.76 -2.80 -3.28
CA LEU A 114 17.53 -1.41 -3.69
C LEU A 114 16.28 -1.26 -4.57
N GLY A 115 16.01 -2.21 -5.47
CA GLY A 115 14.80 -2.24 -6.27
C GLY A 115 13.53 -2.36 -5.42
N LEU A 116 13.52 -3.29 -4.47
CA LEU A 116 12.41 -3.47 -3.53
C LEU A 116 12.21 -2.23 -2.64
N ALA A 117 13.29 -1.64 -2.11
CA ALA A 117 13.22 -0.43 -1.30
C ALA A 117 12.68 0.76 -2.09
N ALA A 118 13.10 0.94 -3.34
CA ALA A 118 12.59 1.99 -4.21
C ALA A 118 11.09 1.82 -4.52
N LEU A 119 10.67 0.59 -4.84
CA LEU A 119 9.25 0.27 -5.06
C LEU A 119 8.41 0.52 -3.80
N ALA A 120 8.90 0.08 -2.63
CA ALA A 120 8.24 0.32 -1.35
C ALA A 120 8.11 1.82 -1.05
N GLY A 121 9.19 2.58 -1.18
CA GLY A 121 9.17 4.04 -0.98
C GLY A 121 8.21 4.76 -1.93
N PHE A 122 8.21 4.37 -3.21
CA PHE A 122 7.25 4.91 -4.18
C PHE A 122 5.81 4.55 -3.84
N ALA A 123 5.53 3.30 -3.48
CA ALA A 123 4.20 2.86 -3.09
C ALA A 123 3.70 3.60 -1.84
N SER A 124 4.57 3.76 -0.82
CA SER A 124 4.27 4.56 0.37
C SER A 124 3.99 6.02 0.02
N GLY A 125 4.81 6.63 -0.84
CA GLY A 125 4.59 8.00 -1.32
C GLY A 125 3.28 8.15 -2.08
N ARG A 126 2.94 7.17 -2.94
CA ARG A 126 1.67 7.15 -3.67
C ARG A 126 0.48 6.97 -2.72
N PHE A 127 0.58 6.12 -1.72
CA PHE A 127 -0.46 5.95 -0.71
C PHE A 127 -0.66 7.22 0.12
N ALA A 128 0.42 7.87 0.55
CA ALA A 128 0.35 9.13 1.28
C ALA A 128 -0.34 10.22 0.45
N LEU A 129 0.04 10.37 -0.82
CA LEU A 129 -0.58 11.34 -1.73
C LEU A 129 -2.04 11.00 -2.03
N ALA A 130 -2.36 9.72 -2.28
CA ALA A 130 -3.73 9.27 -2.50
C ALA A 130 -4.61 9.49 -1.27
N SER A 131 -4.06 9.31 -0.06
CA SER A 131 -4.74 9.56 1.20
C SER A 131 -4.98 11.04 1.44
N ALA A 132 -4.03 11.91 1.07
CA ALA A 132 -4.18 13.35 1.14
C ALA A 132 -5.26 13.85 0.15
N ALA A 133 -5.24 13.35 -1.09
CA ALA A 133 -6.27 13.64 -2.11
C ALA A 133 -7.67 13.10 -1.74
N LYS A 134 -7.75 12.13 -0.81
CA LYS A 134 -9.02 11.69 -0.25
C LYS A 134 -9.55 12.66 0.82
N ARG A 135 -8.66 13.27 1.61
CA ARG A 135 -9.03 14.23 2.67
C ARG A 135 -9.59 15.56 2.13
N GLU A 136 -9.14 16.03 0.97
CA GLU A 136 -9.72 17.24 0.34
C GLU A 136 -11.16 17.05 -0.15
N ARG A 137 -11.55 15.82 -0.48
CA ARG A 137 -12.93 15.47 -0.89
C ARG A 137 -13.91 15.34 0.27
N ASP A 138 -13.42 15.21 1.50
CA ASP A 138 -14.19 15.17 2.73
C ASP A 138 -14.26 16.53 3.44
N THR A 139 -13.94 17.64 2.78
CA THR A 139 -14.38 18.94 3.28
C THR A 139 -15.91 18.92 3.18
N PRO A 140 -16.67 18.90 4.30
CA PRO A 140 -18.10 19.09 4.21
C PRO A 140 -18.23 20.46 3.58
N ARG A 141 -18.86 20.55 2.41
CA ARG A 141 -19.52 21.78 2.01
C ARG A 141 -20.51 22.05 3.13
N SER A 142 -20.07 22.79 4.14
CA SER A 142 -20.94 23.61 4.94
C SER A 142 -21.55 24.55 3.91
N VAL A 143 -22.66 24.08 3.34
CA VAL A 143 -23.66 24.94 2.75
C VAL A 143 -24.00 25.89 3.88
N SER A 144 -23.30 27.03 3.87
CA SER A 144 -23.63 28.19 4.64
C SER A 144 -25.06 28.51 4.25
N SER A 145 -25.98 27.99 5.06
CA SER A 145 -27.40 28.28 5.05
C SER A 145 -27.54 29.71 5.57
N ARG A 146 -27.05 30.65 4.77
CA ARG A 146 -27.35 32.06 4.92
C ARG A 146 -28.36 32.39 3.84
N GLN A 147 -29.56 32.72 4.31
CA GLN A 147 -30.49 33.63 3.66
C GLN A 147 -31.50 33.00 2.69
N VAL A 148 -32.57 32.47 3.28
CA VAL A 148 -33.92 32.83 2.81
C VAL A 148 -34.73 33.26 4.03
N VAL A 149 -34.65 34.55 4.34
CA VAL A 149 -35.63 35.23 5.18
C VAL A 149 -36.80 35.60 4.27
N ALA A 150 -37.96 34.99 4.46
CA ALA A 150 -39.29 35.57 4.22
C ALA A 150 -40.39 34.49 4.31
N SER A 151 -41.07 34.49 5.46
CA SER A 151 -42.54 34.39 5.62
C SER A 151 -43.29 33.14 5.14
N SER A 152 -43.87 32.44 6.12
CA SER A 152 -44.86 31.35 6.06
C SER A 152 -46.05 31.58 5.12
N PRO A 153 -46.65 30.47 4.62
CA PRO A 153 -48.06 30.22 4.95
C PRO A 153 -48.41 28.74 5.27
N GLY A 154 -49.11 28.54 6.40
CA GLY A 154 -50.19 27.56 6.69
C GLY A 154 -50.06 26.05 6.41
N PRO A 155 -50.43 25.15 7.35
CA PRO A 155 -50.57 23.73 7.07
C PRO A 155 -51.95 23.45 6.44
N ALA A 156 -51.98 22.99 5.19
CA ALA A 156 -53.19 22.45 4.56
C ALA A 156 -52.94 21.02 4.06
N GLN A 157 -53.36 20.07 4.92
CA GLN A 157 -54.22 18.92 4.60
C GLN A 157 -53.84 17.98 3.43
N SER A 158 -53.51 16.75 3.86
CA SER A 158 -53.78 15.43 3.28
C SER A 158 -54.48 15.35 1.91
N ALA A 159 -53.83 14.71 0.94
CA ALA A 159 -54.46 14.13 -0.26
C ALA A 159 -53.97 12.68 -0.49
N PRO A 160 -54.85 11.73 -0.85
CA PRO A 160 -54.56 10.28 -0.87
C PRO A 160 -53.74 9.80 -2.08
N PRO A 161 -53.11 8.59 -2.02
CA PRO A 161 -52.24 8.08 -3.07
C PRO A 161 -53.01 7.71 -4.36
N ARG A 162 -52.41 8.08 -5.50
CA ARG A 162 -52.90 7.75 -6.85
C ARG A 162 -52.78 6.24 -7.17
N PRO A 163 -53.73 5.66 -7.91
CA PRO A 163 -53.67 4.27 -8.34
C PRO A 163 -52.66 4.06 -9.49
N SER A 164 -52.01 2.89 -9.47
CA SER A 164 -51.03 2.41 -10.45
C SER A 164 -51.63 2.14 -11.85
N PRO A 165 -50.85 2.33 -12.94
CA PRO A 165 -51.31 2.05 -14.29
C PRO A 165 -51.42 0.54 -14.56
N ARG A 166 -52.55 0.12 -15.13
CA ARG A 166 -52.82 -1.24 -15.62
C ARG A 166 -51.96 -1.56 -16.85
N ARG A 167 -51.40 -2.77 -16.90
CA ARG A 167 -50.72 -3.35 -18.08
C ARG A 167 -51.70 -3.43 -19.27
N PRO A 168 -51.26 -3.12 -20.50
CA PRO A 168 -52.03 -3.47 -21.69
C PRO A 168 -51.94 -4.98 -21.96
N ARG A 169 -53.10 -5.55 -22.28
CA ARG A 169 -53.32 -6.93 -22.71
C ARG A 169 -53.92 -6.83 -24.12
N ASP A 170 -53.13 -7.14 -25.13
CA ASP A 170 -53.57 -7.45 -26.50
C ASP A 170 -52.72 -8.65 -26.93
N ALA A 171 -53.24 -9.86 -27.18
CA ALA A 171 -54.21 -10.24 -28.22
C ALA A 171 -53.69 -9.77 -29.59
N GLY A 172 -52.85 -10.57 -30.25
CA GLY A 172 -53.34 -11.63 -31.13
C GLY A 172 -53.75 -11.03 -32.47
N HIS A 173 -52.93 -11.19 -33.51
CA HIS A 173 -53.31 -11.04 -34.91
C HIS A 173 -52.58 -12.12 -35.73
N SER A 174 -53.35 -12.66 -36.66
CA SER A 174 -53.14 -13.83 -37.51
C SER A 174 -51.96 -13.75 -38.48
#